data_AF-A0A3B9XGN5-F1
#
_entry.id   AF-A0A3B9XGN5-F1
#
_cell.length_a   1.000
_cell.length_b   1.000
_cell.length_c   1.000
_cell.angle_alpha   90.00
_cell.angle_beta   90.00
_cell.angle_gamma   90.00
#
_symmetry.space_group_name_H-M   'P 1'
#
loop_
_entity.id
_entity.type
_entity.pdbx_description
1 polymer ?
#
loop_
_entity_poly.entity_id
_entity_poly.type
_entity_poly.pdbx_seq_one_letter_code
_entity_poly.pdbx_strand_id
1 'polypeptide(L)'
;MTERIFGEQGKNDESDAFRHFAWSALLVKEIGLEKARLFLLAHEQDPKQPLHEKEMDTENNKKGLLFAAERLKNKKSLNLDKIEKEALKRLKAKKLKVLKSSRKKIPEGYYSK
;
A
#
# COMPACT_ATOMS: atom_id res chain seq x y z
N MET A 1 4.41 -10.66 3.70
CA MET A 1 3.92 -10.07 2.44
C MET A 1 5.03 -9.30 1.73
N THR A 2 5.50 -8.17 2.27
CA THR A 2 6.52 -7.31 1.64
C THR A 2 7.87 -7.99 1.44
N GLU A 3 8.48 -8.55 2.50
CA GLU A 3 9.78 -9.22 2.40
C GLU A 3 9.78 -10.40 1.41
N ARG A 4 8.66 -11.13 1.30
CA ARG A 4 8.49 -12.20 0.30
C ARG A 4 8.60 -11.70 -1.15
N ILE A 5 8.19 -10.46 -1.42
CA ILE A 5 8.14 -9.89 -2.79
C ILE A 5 9.40 -9.06 -3.09
N PHE A 6 9.88 -8.29 -2.11
CA PHE A 6 10.97 -7.33 -2.27
C PHE A 6 12.31 -7.83 -1.71
N GLY A 7 12.30 -8.86 -0.87
CA GLY A 7 13.47 -9.32 -0.12
C GLY A 7 13.90 -8.39 1.02
N GLU A 8 13.17 -7.30 1.26
CA GLU A 8 13.45 -6.32 2.31
C GLU A 8 12.17 -5.54 2.70
N GLN A 9 12.29 -4.75 3.77
CA GLN A 9 11.31 -3.74 4.18
C GLN A 9 12.02 -2.40 4.32
N GLY A 10 12.38 -1.82 3.17
CA GLY A 10 13.04 -0.53 3.13
C GLY A 10 12.12 0.61 3.57
N LYS A 11 12.74 1.73 3.92
CA LYS A 11 12.07 2.96 4.31
C LYS A 11 12.09 3.95 3.16
N ASN A 12 10.91 4.46 2.84
CA ASN A 12 10.56 5.39 1.77
C ASN A 12 10.74 4.87 0.34
N ASP A 13 10.84 3.55 0.16
CA ASP A 13 11.05 2.90 -1.14
C ASP A 13 9.78 2.23 -1.70
N GLU A 14 9.92 1.47 -2.79
CA GLU A 14 8.81 0.73 -3.40
C GLU A 14 8.21 -0.31 -2.46
N SER A 15 9.02 -0.95 -1.61
CA SER A 15 8.56 -1.93 -0.63
C SER A 15 7.72 -1.26 0.47
N ASP A 16 8.08 -0.03 0.82
CA ASP A 16 7.36 0.82 1.77
C ASP A 16 6.01 1.26 1.22
N ALA A 17 6.03 1.87 0.03
CA ALA A 17 4.83 2.31 -0.67
C ALA A 17 3.84 1.17 -0.91
N PHE A 18 4.34 -0.01 -1.28
CA PHE A 18 3.56 -1.23 -1.40
C PHE A 18 2.91 -1.63 -0.08
N ARG A 19 3.66 -1.60 1.03
CA ARG A 19 3.17 -1.99 2.35
C ARG A 19 2.05 -1.06 2.82
N HIS A 20 2.21 0.26 2.66
CA HIS A 20 1.18 1.26 2.99
C HIS A 20 -0.12 1.03 2.20
N PHE A 21 -0.01 0.81 0.88
CA PHE A 21 -1.18 0.48 0.05
C PHE A 21 -1.84 -0.83 0.49
N ALA A 22 -1.06 -1.90 0.65
CA ALA A 22 -1.60 -3.22 0.89
C ALA A 22 -2.21 -3.35 2.29
N TRP A 23 -1.54 -2.80 3.31
CA TRP A 23 -2.04 -2.80 4.67
C TRP A 23 -3.32 -1.98 4.82
N SER A 24 -3.38 -0.79 4.23
CA SER A 24 -4.61 0.03 4.26
C SER A 24 -5.79 -0.66 3.55
N ALA A 25 -5.56 -1.35 2.44
CA ALA A 25 -6.59 -2.15 1.77
C ALA A 25 -7.07 -3.35 2.62
N LEU A 26 -6.15 -4.02 3.33
CA LEU A 26 -6.48 -5.10 4.27
C LEU A 26 -7.32 -4.58 5.45
N LEU A 27 -7.00 -3.42 6.01
CA LEU A 27 -7.80 -2.81 7.07
C LEU A 27 -9.25 -2.58 6.61
N VAL A 28 -9.47 -2.04 5.40
CA VAL A 28 -10.84 -1.88 4.89
C VAL A 28 -11.55 -3.22 4.74
N LYS A 29 -10.86 -4.27 4.27
CA LYS A 29 -11.42 -5.61 4.13
C LYS A 29 -11.86 -6.18 5.49
N GLU A 30 -11.06 -6.01 6.54
CA GLU A 30 -11.32 -6.62 7.85
C GLU A 30 -12.26 -5.81 8.75
N ILE A 31 -12.08 -4.49 8.79
CA ILE A 31 -12.76 -3.62 9.78
C ILE A 31 -13.63 -2.53 9.14
N GLY A 32 -13.72 -2.49 7.81
CA GLY A 32 -14.49 -1.50 7.08
C GLY A 32 -13.78 -0.14 6.95
N LEU A 33 -14.29 0.68 6.02
CA LEU A 33 -13.64 1.92 5.60
C LEU A 33 -13.49 2.96 6.72
N GLU A 34 -14.52 3.14 7.55
CA GLU A 34 -14.51 4.16 8.59
C GLU A 34 -13.48 3.85 9.68
N LYS A 35 -13.49 2.63 10.21
CA LYS A 35 -12.52 2.21 11.23
C LYS A 35 -11.09 2.18 10.68
N ALA A 36 -10.91 1.73 9.44
CA ALA A 36 -9.61 1.76 8.78
C ALA A 36 -9.04 3.18 8.64
N ARG A 37 -9.88 4.18 8.30
CA ARG A 37 -9.47 5.58 8.22
C ARG A 37 -9.02 6.13 9.58
N LEU A 38 -9.78 5.86 10.65
CA LEU A 38 -9.42 6.30 11.99
C LEU A 38 -8.10 5.67 12.45
N PHE A 39 -7.92 4.37 12.21
CA PHE A 39 -6.70 3.66 12.56
C PHE A 39 -5.47 4.23 11.86
N LEU A 40 -5.56 4.43 10.54
CA LEU A 40 -4.46 4.99 9.76
C LEU A 40 -4.19 6.46 10.12
N LEU A 41 -5.24 7.25 10.35
CA LEU A 41 -5.05 8.64 10.78
C LEU A 41 -4.24 8.70 12.08
N ALA A 42 -4.54 7.83 13.05
CA ALA A 42 -3.81 7.73 14.30
C ALA A 42 -2.38 7.22 14.12
N HIS A 43 -2.17 6.22 13.25
CA HIS A 43 -0.85 5.66 12.94
C HIS A 43 0.12 6.71 12.38
N GLU A 44 -0.38 7.64 11.55
CA GLU A 44 0.43 8.67 10.88
C GLU A 44 0.66 9.94 11.74
N GLN A 45 0.37 9.93 13.04
CA GLN A 45 0.54 11.11 13.93
C GLN A 45 1.92 11.24 14.57
N ASP A 46 2.95 10.51 14.11
CA ASP A 46 4.30 10.68 14.67
C ASP A 46 4.82 12.13 14.45
N PRO A 47 5.01 12.93 15.52
CA PRO A 47 5.47 14.32 15.38
C PRO A 47 6.93 14.42 14.92
N LYS A 48 7.70 13.34 14.98
CA LYS A 48 9.10 13.30 14.53
C LYS A 48 9.23 12.93 13.06
N GLN A 49 8.16 12.49 12.41
CA GLN A 49 8.18 12.12 11.01
C GLN A 49 8.30 13.37 10.11
N PRO A 50 9.30 13.43 9.20
CA PRO A 50 9.38 14.50 8.21
C PRO A 50 8.10 14.58 7.36
N LEU A 51 7.63 15.79 7.08
CA LEU A 51 6.37 16.04 6.37
C LEU A 51 6.28 15.27 5.02
N HIS A 52 7.36 15.25 4.25
CA HIS A 52 7.39 14.58 2.94
C HIS A 52 7.29 13.04 3.05
N GLU A 53 7.78 12.42 4.13
CA GLU A 53 7.59 11.00 4.41
C GLU A 53 6.11 10.74 4.76
N LYS A 54 5.55 11.55 5.68
CA LYS A 54 4.14 11.48 6.05
C LYS A 54 3.19 11.63 4.87
N GLU A 55 3.51 12.52 3.93
CA GLU A 55 2.75 12.65 2.70
C GLU A 55 2.78 11.39 1.82
N MET A 56 3.94 10.71 1.73
CA MET A 56 4.05 9.46 0.98
C MET A 56 3.18 8.37 1.62
N ASP A 57 3.28 8.21 2.93
CA ASP A 57 2.56 7.21 3.71
C ASP A 57 1.06 7.45 3.63
N THR A 58 0.60 8.67 3.93
CA THR A 58 -0.82 9.06 3.87
C THR A 58 -1.41 8.95 2.47
N GLU A 59 -0.66 9.30 1.41
CA GLU A 59 -1.13 9.18 0.04
C GLU A 59 -1.29 7.71 -0.40
N ASN A 60 -0.33 6.86 -0.05
CA ASN A 60 -0.39 5.44 -0.38
C ASN A 60 -1.45 4.70 0.46
N ASN A 61 -1.61 5.06 1.74
CA ASN A 61 -2.71 4.63 2.59
C ASN A 61 -4.07 4.99 1.96
N LYS A 62 -4.24 6.24 1.51
CA LYS A 62 -5.48 6.70 0.85
C LYS A 62 -5.79 5.89 -0.40
N LYS A 63 -4.78 5.54 -1.21
CA LYS A 63 -4.97 4.72 -2.42
C LYS A 63 -5.45 3.32 -2.09
N GLY A 64 -4.91 2.67 -1.05
CA GLY A 64 -5.35 1.35 -0.62
C GLY A 64 -6.76 1.36 -0.02
N LEU A 65 -7.08 2.37 0.81
CA LEU A 65 -8.43 2.61 1.32
C LEU A 65 -9.47 2.70 0.18
N LEU A 66 -9.20 3.55 -0.82
CA LEU A 66 -10.12 3.79 -1.93
C LEU A 66 -10.30 2.54 -2.81
N PHE A 67 -9.20 1.84 -3.12
CA PHE A 67 -9.24 0.61 -3.90
C PHE A 67 -10.12 -0.45 -3.22
N ALA A 68 -9.91 -0.70 -1.93
CA ALA A 68 -10.68 -1.71 -1.20
C ALA A 68 -12.15 -1.31 -1.07
N ALA A 69 -12.44 -0.04 -0.76
CA ALA A 69 -13.81 0.47 -0.65
C ALA A 69 -14.58 0.32 -1.98
N GLU A 70 -13.95 0.68 -3.10
CA GLU A 70 -14.57 0.53 -4.43
C GLU A 70 -14.84 -0.94 -4.77
N ARG A 71 -13.90 -1.84 -4.47
CA ARG A 71 -14.06 -3.28 -4.68
C ARG A 71 -15.24 -3.85 -3.89
N LEU A 72 -15.31 -3.54 -2.59
CA LEU A 72 -16.38 -4.03 -1.72
C LEU A 72 -17.74 -3.45 -2.10
N LYS A 73 -17.82 -2.15 -2.42
CA LYS A 73 -19.06 -1.52 -2.93
C LYS A 73 -19.59 -2.24 -4.17
N ASN A 74 -18.69 -2.65 -5.07
CA ASN A 74 -19.02 -3.38 -6.29
C ASN A 74 -19.18 -4.90 -6.08
N LYS A 75 -19.24 -5.38 -4.82
CA LYS A 75 -19.33 -6.81 -4.44
C LYS A 75 -18.25 -7.69 -5.10
N LYS A 76 -17.11 -7.11 -5.45
CA LYS A 76 -15.98 -7.83 -6.06
C LYS A 76 -15.14 -8.47 -4.96
N SER A 77 -14.73 -9.74 -5.16
CA SER A 77 -13.87 -10.39 -4.18
C SER A 77 -12.53 -9.66 -4.01
N LEU A 78 -12.13 -9.53 -2.75
CA LEU A 78 -10.93 -8.84 -2.30
C LEU A 78 -10.19 -9.80 -1.36
N ASN A 79 -9.06 -10.34 -1.82
CA ASN A 79 -8.16 -11.20 -1.05
C ASN A 79 -6.74 -10.64 -1.14
N LEU A 80 -5.83 -11.22 -0.36
CA LEU A 80 -4.45 -10.75 -0.29
C LEU A 80 -3.77 -10.72 -1.68
N ASP A 81 -3.88 -11.79 -2.48
CA ASP A 81 -3.31 -11.86 -3.83
C ASP A 81 -3.75 -10.68 -4.72
N LYS A 82 -5.05 -10.34 -4.71
CA LYS A 82 -5.59 -9.20 -5.48
C LYS A 82 -5.09 -7.85 -4.99
N ILE A 83 -4.88 -7.71 -3.68
CA ILE A 83 -4.33 -6.49 -3.08
C ILE A 83 -2.87 -6.33 -3.49
N GLU A 84 -2.07 -7.38 -3.34
CA GLU A 84 -0.66 -7.39 -3.70
C GLU A 84 -0.46 -7.10 -5.20
N LYS A 85 -1.23 -7.76 -6.07
CA LYS A 85 -1.18 -7.53 -7.53
C LYS A 85 -1.53 -6.10 -7.92
N GLU A 86 -2.57 -5.52 -7.31
CA GLU A 86 -2.94 -4.13 -7.59
C GLU A 86 -1.85 -3.15 -7.10
N ALA A 87 -1.25 -3.40 -5.93
CA ALA A 87 -0.15 -2.60 -5.41
C ALA A 87 1.05 -2.61 -6.38
N LEU A 88 1.45 -3.81 -6.86
CA LEU A 88 2.53 -3.98 -7.82
C LEU A 88 2.23 -3.34 -9.18
N LYS A 89 1.00 -3.48 -9.67
CA LYS A 89 0.54 -2.80 -10.90
C LYS A 89 0.65 -1.28 -10.76
N ARG A 90 0.26 -0.73 -9.59
CA ARG A 90 0.35 0.71 -9.32
C ARG A 90 1.80 1.17 -9.19
N LEU A 91 2.68 0.40 -8.55
CA LEU A 91 4.11 0.69 -8.53
C LEU A 91 4.70 0.75 -9.94
N LYS A 92 4.46 -0.28 -10.76
CA LYS A 92 4.94 -0.33 -12.16
C LYS A 92 4.44 0.86 -12.98
N ALA A 93 3.20 1.28 -12.73
CA ALA A 93 2.60 2.45 -13.37
C ALA A 93 2.96 3.80 -12.71
N LYS A 94 3.88 3.83 -11.73
CA LYS A 94 4.26 5.01 -10.94
C LYS A 94 3.06 5.75 -10.31
N LYS A 95 2.03 4.99 -9.94
CA LYS A 95 0.82 5.47 -9.27
C LYS A 95 0.91 5.43 -7.75
N LEU A 96 1.92 4.78 -7.17
CA LEU A 96 2.25 4.93 -5.74
C LEU A 96 3.39 5.94 -5.58
N LYS A 97 3.36 6.73 -4.50
CA LYS A 97 4.41 7.71 -4.20
C LYS A 97 5.59 6.97 -3.58
N VAL A 98 6.80 7.22 -4.08
CA VAL A 98 8.06 6.61 -3.63
C VAL A 98 9.09 7.73 -3.55
N LEU A 99 9.85 7.82 -2.47
CA LEU A 99 10.84 8.90 -2.28
C LEU A 99 12.26 8.43 -2.60
N LYS A 100 12.55 7.14 -2.39
CA LYS A 100 13.84 6.51 -2.67
C LYS A 100 13.61 5.32 -3.59
N SER A 101 14.07 5.39 -4.84
CA SER A 101 13.95 4.21 -5.70
C SER A 101 14.92 3.13 -5.24
N SER A 102 14.41 1.93 -4.97
CA SER A 102 15.23 0.76 -4.74
C SER A 102 15.91 0.37 -6.04
N ARG A 103 17.18 -0.04 -5.95
CA ARG A 103 17.93 -0.58 -7.10
C ARG A 103 17.55 -2.03 -7.40
N LYS A 104 16.75 -2.68 -6.56
CA LYS A 104 16.38 -4.09 -6.70
C LYS A 104 15.17 -4.23 -7.61
N LYS A 105 15.33 -5.01 -8.68
CA LYS A 105 14.21 -5.39 -9.54
C LYS A 105 13.34 -6.41 -8.80
N ILE A 106 12.05 -6.14 -8.72
CA ILE A 106 11.07 -7.16 -8.30
C ILE A 106 11.08 -8.27 -9.37
N PRO A 107 11.16 -9.56 -8.99
CA PRO A 107 11.14 -10.66 -9.95
C PRO A 107 9.91 -10.60 -10.87
N GLU A 108 10.10 -10.83 -12.17
CA GLU A 108 9.03 -10.68 -13.18
C GLU A 108 7.78 -11.53 -12.90
N GLY A 109 7.96 -12.67 -12.22
CA GLY A 109 6.88 -13.56 -11.78
C GLY A 109 5.85 -12.93 -10.83
N TYR A 110 6.16 -11.78 -10.19
CA TYR A 110 5.20 -11.05 -9.35
C TYR A 110 4.34 -10.05 -10.13
N TYR A 111 4.74 -9.66 -11.33
CA TYR A 111 3.97 -8.74 -12.18
C TYR A 111 2.95 -9.46 -13.09
N SER A 112 2.93 -10.80 -13.11
CA SER A 112 2.14 -11.58 -14.05
C SER A 112 1.48 -12.82 -13.44
N LYS A 113 0.16 -12.75 -13.24
CA LYS A 113 -0.89 -13.73 -13.62
C LYS A 113 -2.27 -13.14 -13.30
#